data_AF-A0A9C9L0Q7-F1
#
_entry.id   AF-A0A9C9L0Q7-F1
#
_cell.length_a   1.000
_cell.length_b   1.000
_cell.length_c   1.000
_cell.angle_alpha   90.00
_cell.angle_beta   90.00
_cell.angle_gamma   90.00
#
_symmetry.space_group_name_H-M   'P 1'
#
loop_
_entity.id
_entity.type
_entity.pdbx_description
1 polymer ?
#
loop_
_entity_poly.entity_id
_entity_poly.type
_entity_poly.pdbx_seq_one_letter_code
_entity_poly.pdbx_strand_id
1 'polypeptide(L)'
;MNKTALLLTLILVSTCTTAFAEMYKWIDEDGNISYSDQPPYKGAETLDAPQISTTPAVKVPPKAATREEEEAEKNETKYSYFKITSPENDATIRDNNGNFSISMNSKPALDTAAGHYISILIDGKAVKKQSSTTASFSNIDRGTHKISAQIKNKNNKVVRSAATITLHLHRQVAVRKQAR
;
A
#
# COMPACT_ATOMS: atom_id res chain seq x y z
N MET A 1 10.02 -52.24 -26.38
CA MET A 1 9.89 -50.95 -27.08
C MET A 1 8.99 -50.07 -26.23
N ASN A 2 9.58 -49.25 -25.35
CA ASN A 2 8.89 -48.28 -24.47
C ASN A 2 9.82 -47.62 -23.41
N LYS A 3 11.11 -47.99 -23.33
CA LYS A 3 12.09 -47.30 -22.45
C LYS A 3 12.27 -45.81 -22.81
N THR A 4 12.13 -45.46 -24.09
CA THR A 4 12.22 -44.08 -24.58
C THR A 4 11.01 -43.23 -24.17
N ALA A 5 9.81 -43.81 -24.10
CA ALA A 5 8.61 -43.11 -23.66
C ALA A 5 8.63 -42.83 -22.14
N LEU A 6 9.20 -43.74 -21.35
CA LEU A 6 9.40 -43.56 -19.90
C LEU A 6 10.45 -42.48 -19.60
N LEU A 7 11.50 -42.40 -20.42
CA LEU A 7 12.53 -41.35 -20.30
C LEU A 7 11.99 -39.96 -20.65
N LEU A 8 11.11 -39.85 -21.64
CA LEU A 8 10.51 -38.57 -22.02
C LEU A 8 9.52 -38.03 -20.96
N THR A 9 8.80 -38.93 -20.28
CA THR A 9 7.85 -38.55 -19.21
C THR A 9 8.57 -38.13 -17.93
N LEU A 10 9.73 -38.72 -17.62
CA LEU A 10 10.52 -38.34 -16.45
C LEU A 10 11.20 -36.97 -16.61
N ILE A 11 11.53 -36.56 -17.84
CA ILE A 11 12.14 -35.25 -18.11
C ILE A 11 11.11 -34.11 -17.97
N LEU A 12 9.84 -34.36 -18.31
CA LEU A 12 8.81 -33.31 -18.33
C LEU A 12 8.28 -32.90 -16.94
N VAL A 13 8.41 -33.77 -15.93
CA VAL A 13 7.98 -33.48 -14.55
C VAL A 13 9.02 -32.65 -13.78
N SER A 14 10.25 -32.55 -14.29
CA SER A 14 11.37 -31.97 -13.53
C SER A 14 11.54 -30.45 -13.66
N THR A 15 10.66 -29.73 -14.37
CA THR A 15 10.82 -28.28 -14.62
C THR A 15 9.84 -27.38 -13.87
N CYS A 16 9.34 -27.81 -12.71
CA CYS A 16 8.58 -26.92 -11.82
C CYS A 16 9.54 -26.15 -10.90
N THR A 17 10.16 -25.09 -11.41
CA THR A 17 10.91 -24.13 -10.58
C THR A 17 9.94 -23.11 -10.01
N THR A 18 9.70 -23.17 -8.70
CA THR A 18 9.07 -22.12 -7.90
C THR A 18 10.01 -20.92 -7.82
N ALA A 19 9.67 -19.83 -8.51
CA ALA A 19 10.37 -18.55 -8.36
C ALA A 19 9.88 -17.85 -7.09
N PHE A 20 10.71 -17.84 -6.05
CA PHE A 20 10.53 -16.96 -4.89
C PHE A 20 11.08 -15.58 -5.25
N ALA A 21 10.20 -14.59 -5.40
CA ALA A 21 10.60 -13.19 -5.54
C ALA A 21 10.77 -12.59 -4.14
N GLU A 22 12.01 -12.49 -3.67
CA GLU A 22 12.35 -11.84 -2.42
C GLU A 22 12.52 -10.34 -2.68
N MET A 23 11.65 -9.52 -2.09
CA MET A 23 11.69 -8.06 -2.22
C MET A 23 12.55 -7.46 -1.10
N TYR A 24 13.61 -6.75 -1.47
CA TYR A 24 14.55 -6.14 -0.54
C TYR A 24 14.32 -4.62 -0.46
N LYS A 25 14.23 -4.11 0.77
CA LYS A 25 14.15 -2.67 1.08
C LYS A 25 15.40 -2.26 1.83
N TRP A 26 16.06 -1.19 1.37
CA TRP A 26 17.12 -0.55 2.13
C TRP A 26 16.93 0.97 2.15
N ILE A 27 17.65 1.62 3.07
CA ILE A 27 17.68 3.06 3.25
C ILE A 27 19.10 3.48 2.87
N ASP A 28 19.23 4.40 1.92
CA ASP A 28 20.54 4.94 1.55
C ASP A 28 21.05 5.98 2.57
N GLU A 29 22.31 6.38 2.42
CA GLU A 29 22.98 7.33 3.31
C GLU A 29 22.32 8.73 3.31
N ASP A 30 21.47 9.01 2.31
CA ASP A 30 20.69 10.22 2.16
C ASP A 30 19.24 10.08 2.68
N GLY A 31 18.88 8.92 3.24
CA GLY A 31 17.57 8.67 3.85
C GLY A 31 16.44 8.35 2.86
N ASN A 32 16.75 8.15 1.58
CA ASN A 32 15.77 7.76 0.57
C ASN A 32 15.52 6.26 0.59
N ILE A 33 14.26 5.89 0.36
CA ILE A 33 13.83 4.49 0.33
C ILE A 33 13.75 4.06 -1.14
N SER A 34 14.63 3.15 -1.52
CA SER A 34 14.67 2.55 -2.85
C SER A 34 14.29 1.07 -2.80
N TYR A 35 13.58 0.61 -3.84
CA TYR A 35 13.13 -0.78 -3.99
C TYR A 35 13.78 -1.36 -5.25
N SER A 36 14.40 -2.54 -5.15
CA SER A 36 14.97 -3.25 -6.29
C SER A 36 14.78 -4.75 -6.15
N ASP A 37 14.53 -5.42 -7.28
CA ASP A 37 14.38 -6.88 -7.38
C ASP A 37 15.74 -7.59 -7.61
N GLN A 38 16.86 -6.88 -7.48
CA GLN A 38 18.21 -7.43 -7.60
C GLN A 38 19.07 -7.11 -6.37
N PRO A 39 19.75 -8.12 -5.76
CA PRO A 39 20.67 -7.90 -4.66
C PRO A 39 21.89 -7.11 -5.17
N PRO A 40 22.39 -6.09 -4.44
CA PRO A 40 23.35 -5.17 -5.01
C PRO A 40 24.74 -5.79 -5.27
N TYR A 41 25.15 -6.90 -4.63
CA TYR A 41 26.48 -7.51 -4.85
C TYR A 41 26.56 -9.04 -4.59
N LYS A 42 27.44 -9.73 -5.34
CA LYS A 42 27.85 -11.13 -5.13
C LYS A 42 29.04 -11.20 -4.15
N GLY A 43 28.95 -12.03 -3.11
CA GLY A 43 30.08 -12.42 -2.26
C GLY A 43 30.15 -11.71 -0.91
N ALA A 44 29.20 -12.01 -0.02
CA ALA A 44 29.25 -11.59 1.37
C ALA A 44 30.30 -12.42 2.13
N GLU A 45 31.45 -11.82 2.45
CA GLU A 45 32.30 -12.27 3.55
C GLU A 45 31.80 -11.61 4.85
N THR A 46 31.69 -12.44 5.89
CA THR A 46 31.47 -12.00 7.26
C THR A 46 32.74 -11.31 7.74
N LEU A 47 32.69 -9.98 7.89
CA LEU A 47 33.73 -9.23 8.57
C LEU A 47 33.21 -8.80 9.95
N ASP A 48 33.90 -9.29 10.98
CA ASP A 48 33.73 -8.91 12.38
C ASP A 48 33.66 -7.39 12.51
N ALA A 49 32.67 -6.92 13.28
CA ALA A 49 32.53 -5.51 13.60
C ALA A 49 33.84 -5.00 14.24
N PRO A 50 34.53 -4.01 13.64
CA PRO A 50 35.66 -3.40 14.31
C PRO A 50 35.14 -2.70 15.57
N GLN A 51 35.89 -2.84 16.66
CA GLN A 51 35.54 -2.23 17.93
C GLN A 51 35.28 -0.74 17.75
N ILE A 52 34.15 -0.29 18.29
CA ILE A 52 33.78 1.11 18.42
C ILE A 52 34.90 1.89 19.11
N SER A 53 35.73 2.59 18.34
CA SER A 53 36.50 3.72 18.86
C SER A 53 35.56 4.88 19.08
N THR A 54 35.28 5.19 20.35
CA THR A 54 34.59 6.41 20.75
C THR A 54 35.50 7.61 20.52
N THR A 55 35.26 8.36 19.44
CA THR A 55 35.77 9.73 19.31
C THR A 55 34.89 10.69 20.13
N PRO A 56 35.46 11.65 20.88
CA PRO A 56 34.66 12.64 21.60
C PRO A 56 33.79 13.45 20.63
N ALA A 57 32.57 13.77 21.07
CA ALA A 57 31.58 14.49 20.29
C ALA A 57 32.16 15.81 19.76
N VAL A 58 32.29 15.91 18.43
CA VAL A 58 32.50 17.20 17.77
C VAL A 58 31.23 18.01 17.97
N LYS A 59 31.32 19.10 18.74
CA LYS A 59 30.26 20.12 18.79
C LYS A 59 30.18 20.78 17.42
N VAL A 60 29.30 20.27 16.57
CA VAL A 60 28.97 20.90 15.30
C VAL A 60 28.25 22.22 15.63
N PRO A 61 28.75 23.39 15.18
CA PRO A 61 27.99 24.62 15.31
C PRO A 61 26.67 24.46 14.54
N PRO A 62 25.54 24.96 15.05
CA PRO A 62 24.25 24.77 14.40
C PRO A 62 24.33 25.38 13.01
N LYS A 63 24.24 24.52 11.99
CA LYS A 63 24.01 24.94 10.61
C LYS A 63 22.70 25.73 10.66
N ALA A 64 22.77 27.01 10.33
CA ALA A 64 21.59 27.83 10.05
C ALA A 64 20.93 27.26 8.79
N ALA A 65 20.21 26.15 8.97
CA ALA A 65 19.19 25.73 8.04
C ALA A 65 18.04 26.72 8.20
N THR A 66 17.76 27.42 7.11
CA THR A 66 16.54 28.17 6.82
C THR A 66 15.44 27.99 7.85
N ARG A 67 15.28 29.00 8.71
CA ARG A 67 14.25 29.14 9.74
C ARG A 67 12.82 29.26 9.18
N GLU A 68 12.63 29.09 7.87
CA GLU A 68 11.32 29.22 7.22
C GLU A 68 10.55 27.88 7.15
N GLU A 69 11.21 26.73 7.33
CA GLU A 69 10.53 25.42 7.33
C GLU A 69 10.06 24.97 8.73
N GLU A 70 10.73 25.40 9.80
CA GLU A 70 10.35 25.03 11.18
C GLU A 70 9.13 25.80 11.71
N GLU A 71 8.77 26.96 11.13
CA GLU A 71 7.61 27.73 11.58
C GLU A 71 6.28 27.18 11.02
N ALA A 72 6.30 26.40 9.94
CA ALA A 72 5.10 25.81 9.35
C ALA A 72 4.62 24.51 10.04
N GLU A 73 5.50 23.78 10.73
CA GLU A 73 5.16 22.51 11.39
C GLU A 73 4.44 22.68 12.73
N LYS A 74 4.37 23.91 13.27
CA LYS A 74 3.84 24.14 14.61
C LYS A 74 2.31 23.98 14.72
N ASN A 75 1.58 23.96 13.59
CA ASN A 75 0.12 23.90 13.55
C ASN A 75 -0.44 22.90 12.51
N GLU A 76 0.26 21.79 12.20
CA GLU A 76 -0.38 20.73 11.39
C GLU A 76 -1.42 19.96 12.22
N THR A 77 -2.64 19.85 11.69
CA THR A 77 -3.71 19.07 12.32
C THR A 77 -3.34 17.59 12.39
N LYS A 78 -3.16 17.09 13.62
CA LYS A 78 -2.84 15.69 13.91
C LYS A 78 -4.12 14.88 14.11
N TYR A 79 -4.21 13.74 13.43
CA TYR A 79 -5.34 12.81 13.58
C TYR A 79 -4.99 11.66 14.52
N SER A 80 -5.76 11.51 15.59
CA SER A 80 -5.64 10.38 16.52
C SER A 80 -6.39 9.15 16.01
N TYR A 81 -7.45 9.35 15.22
CA TYR A 81 -8.29 8.29 14.70
C TYR A 81 -8.63 8.51 13.23
N PHE A 82 -8.57 7.43 12.45
CA PHE A 82 -9.12 7.37 11.10
C PHE A 82 -9.43 5.91 10.73
N LYS A 83 -10.68 5.62 10.35
CA LYS A 83 -11.13 4.26 10.03
C LYS A 83 -12.22 4.27 8.97
N ILE A 84 -12.23 3.23 8.12
CA ILE A 84 -13.37 2.89 7.28
C ILE A 84 -14.42 2.20 8.18
N THR A 85 -15.58 2.82 8.35
CA THR A 85 -16.66 2.35 9.23
C THR A 85 -17.71 1.52 8.49
N SER A 86 -17.82 1.68 7.18
CA SER A 86 -18.65 0.85 6.33
C SER A 86 -18.05 0.78 4.93
N PRO A 87 -18.12 -0.36 4.22
CA PRO A 87 -18.58 -1.64 4.74
C PRO A 87 -17.63 -2.21 5.80
N GLU A 88 -18.06 -3.25 6.51
CA GLU A 88 -17.19 -3.98 7.44
C GLU A 88 -16.10 -4.76 6.68
N ASN A 89 -15.07 -5.19 7.40
CA ASN A 89 -14.04 -6.05 6.81
C ASN A 89 -14.65 -7.40 6.37
N ASP A 90 -14.22 -7.90 5.22
CA ASP A 90 -14.72 -9.11 4.56
C ASP A 90 -16.21 -9.04 4.16
N ALA A 91 -16.77 -7.84 4.03
CA ALA A 91 -18.13 -7.66 3.56
C ALA A 91 -18.31 -8.18 2.12
N THR A 92 -19.49 -8.73 1.85
CA THR A 92 -19.88 -9.20 0.51
C THR A 92 -20.94 -8.29 -0.08
N ILE A 93 -20.68 -7.73 -1.26
CA ILE A 93 -21.58 -6.88 -2.03
C ILE A 93 -21.95 -7.59 -3.34
N ARG A 94 -23.25 -7.60 -3.67
CA ARG A 94 -23.78 -8.13 -4.92
C ARG A 94 -24.37 -6.99 -5.72
N ASP A 95 -23.67 -6.56 -6.76
CA ASP A 95 -24.11 -5.47 -7.63
C ASP A 95 -23.57 -5.70 -9.04
N ASN A 96 -24.47 -5.80 -10.03
CA ASN A 96 -24.10 -6.13 -11.42
C ASN A 96 -23.32 -5.01 -12.12
N ASN A 97 -23.49 -3.77 -11.66
CA ASN A 97 -22.77 -2.61 -12.15
C ASN A 97 -21.47 -2.37 -11.37
N GLY A 98 -21.16 -3.22 -10.39
CA GLY A 98 -19.96 -3.08 -9.56
C GLY A 98 -20.01 -1.84 -8.68
N ASN A 99 -21.20 -1.47 -8.21
CA ASN A 99 -21.38 -0.31 -7.35
C ASN A 99 -21.19 -0.67 -5.88
N PHE A 100 -20.50 0.19 -5.13
CA PHE A 100 -20.51 0.18 -3.68
C PHE A 100 -20.16 1.56 -3.13
N SER A 101 -20.43 1.76 -1.85
CA SER A 101 -20.01 2.95 -1.11
C SER A 101 -19.17 2.58 0.09
N ILE A 102 -18.30 3.49 0.48
CA ILE A 102 -17.56 3.43 1.73
C ILE A 102 -17.87 4.67 2.57
N SER A 103 -17.93 4.47 3.87
CA SER A 103 -18.03 5.50 4.89
C SER A 103 -16.82 5.41 5.79
N MET A 104 -16.28 6.57 6.16
CA MET A 104 -15.09 6.71 6.98
C MET A 104 -15.39 7.66 8.14
N ASN A 105 -14.55 7.61 9.15
CA ASN A 105 -14.62 8.53 10.28
C ASN A 105 -13.21 8.88 10.75
N SER A 106 -12.97 10.16 11.08
CA SER A 106 -11.72 10.66 11.62
C SER A 106 -11.94 11.45 12.91
N LYS A 107 -10.94 11.46 13.80
CA LYS A 107 -10.88 12.39 14.94
C LYS A 107 -9.51 13.09 14.96
N PRO A 108 -9.46 14.44 14.95
CA PRO A 108 -10.59 15.35 14.73
C PRO A 108 -11.21 15.18 13.32
N ALA A 109 -12.28 15.93 13.03
CA ALA A 109 -12.87 15.96 11.70
C ALA A 109 -11.82 16.34 10.64
N LEU A 110 -12.03 15.92 9.40
CA LEU A 110 -11.10 16.21 8.31
C LEU A 110 -10.95 17.73 8.14
N ASP A 111 -9.77 18.24 8.46
CA ASP A 111 -9.37 19.63 8.26
C ASP A 111 -9.20 20.02 6.78
N THR A 112 -10.33 20.23 6.12
CA THR A 112 -10.38 20.70 4.73
C THR A 112 -9.91 22.15 4.59
N ALA A 113 -9.98 22.95 5.66
CA ALA A 113 -9.50 24.34 5.69
C ALA A 113 -7.97 24.41 5.58
N ALA A 114 -7.25 23.46 6.21
CA ALA A 114 -5.81 23.27 6.04
C ALA A 114 -5.43 22.58 4.71
N GLY A 115 -6.41 22.26 3.85
CA GLY A 115 -6.20 21.59 2.57
C GLY A 115 -5.97 20.08 2.69
N HIS A 116 -6.35 19.45 3.79
CA HIS A 116 -6.28 18.01 3.93
C HIS A 116 -7.37 17.32 3.13
N TYR A 117 -7.06 16.14 2.60
CA TYR A 117 -7.97 15.35 1.78
C TYR A 117 -7.76 13.86 2.01
N ILE A 118 -8.75 13.06 1.63
CA ILE A 118 -8.69 11.60 1.69
C ILE A 118 -8.35 11.05 0.30
N SER A 119 -7.31 10.22 0.24
CA SER A 119 -6.93 9.40 -0.91
C SER A 119 -7.39 7.97 -0.63
N ILE A 120 -8.25 7.44 -1.51
CA ILE A 120 -8.76 6.06 -1.41
C ILE A 120 -8.02 5.20 -2.42
N LEU A 121 -7.58 4.04 -1.97
CA LEU A 121 -6.85 3.07 -2.76
C LEU A 121 -7.65 1.76 -2.84
N ILE A 122 -7.67 1.17 -4.02
CA ILE A 122 -8.20 -0.17 -4.28
C ILE A 122 -7.01 -1.00 -4.77
N ASP A 123 -6.72 -2.10 -4.09
CA ASP A 123 -5.61 -3.01 -4.40
C ASP A 123 -4.25 -2.29 -4.49
N GLY A 124 -4.06 -1.30 -3.61
CA GLY A 124 -2.84 -0.49 -3.56
C GLY A 124 -2.76 0.65 -4.57
N LYS A 125 -3.71 0.75 -5.51
CA LYS A 125 -3.77 1.85 -6.49
C LYS A 125 -4.68 2.97 -6.00
N ALA A 126 -4.20 4.20 -5.98
CA ALA A 126 -5.03 5.37 -5.70
C ALA A 126 -6.06 5.58 -6.82
N VAL A 127 -7.35 5.50 -6.47
CA VAL A 127 -8.46 5.60 -7.43
C VAL A 127 -9.30 6.87 -7.24
N LYS A 128 -9.30 7.45 -6.04
CA LYS A 128 -10.15 8.60 -5.73
C LYS A 128 -9.49 9.52 -4.71
N LYS A 129 -9.69 10.83 -4.91
CA LYS A 129 -9.32 11.91 -3.99
C LYS A 129 -10.59 12.70 -3.65
N GLN A 130 -10.84 12.97 -2.37
CA GLN A 130 -12.02 13.72 -1.94
C GLN A 130 -11.83 14.37 -0.57
N SER A 131 -12.68 15.35 -0.28
CA SER A 131 -12.73 16.06 1.00
C SER A 131 -13.91 15.63 1.88
N SER A 132 -14.64 14.59 1.48
CA SER A 132 -15.74 13.98 2.24
C SER A 132 -15.32 12.65 2.85
N THR A 133 -15.97 12.28 3.95
CA THR A 133 -15.78 10.98 4.61
C THR A 133 -16.60 9.85 3.98
N THR A 134 -17.42 10.13 2.98
CA THR A 134 -18.18 9.14 2.20
C THR A 134 -17.70 9.13 0.75
N ALA A 135 -17.62 7.95 0.15
CA ALA A 135 -17.23 7.76 -1.25
C ALA A 135 -18.09 6.69 -1.90
N SER A 136 -18.51 6.93 -3.13
CA SER A 136 -19.15 5.91 -3.97
C SER A 136 -18.26 5.52 -5.14
N PHE A 137 -18.34 4.25 -5.53
CA PHE A 137 -17.63 3.63 -6.63
C PHE A 137 -18.65 2.96 -7.56
N SER A 138 -18.30 2.90 -8.83
CA SER A 138 -19.07 2.21 -9.87
C SER A 138 -18.13 1.51 -10.82
N ASN A 139 -18.65 0.48 -11.49
CA ASN A 139 -17.90 -0.34 -12.45
C ASN A 139 -16.62 -0.95 -11.87
N ILE A 140 -16.59 -1.25 -10.57
CA ILE A 140 -15.48 -2.03 -9.98
C ILE A 140 -15.65 -3.48 -10.40
N ASP A 141 -14.55 -4.11 -10.81
CA ASP A 141 -14.56 -5.50 -11.26
C ASP A 141 -15.07 -6.43 -10.17
N ARG A 142 -15.61 -7.58 -10.57
CA ARG A 142 -15.99 -8.61 -9.60
C ARG A 142 -14.73 -9.22 -8.99
N GLY A 143 -14.79 -9.64 -7.74
CA GLY A 143 -13.70 -10.31 -7.06
C GLY A 143 -13.49 -9.81 -5.65
N THR A 144 -12.32 -10.09 -5.12
CA THR A 144 -11.90 -9.64 -3.80
C THR A 144 -10.99 -8.43 -3.95
N HIS A 145 -11.34 -7.33 -3.31
CA HIS A 145 -10.61 -6.08 -3.35
C HIS A 145 -10.15 -5.66 -1.96
N LYS A 146 -8.93 -5.15 -1.85
CA LYS A 146 -8.42 -4.51 -0.65
C LYS A 146 -8.63 -3.01 -0.75
N ILE A 147 -9.43 -2.46 0.17
CA ILE A 147 -9.75 -1.04 0.23
C ILE A 147 -8.96 -0.41 1.37
N SER A 148 -8.21 0.64 1.08
CA SER A 148 -7.54 1.44 2.09
C SER A 148 -7.77 2.93 1.84
N ALA A 149 -7.62 3.72 2.91
CA ALA A 149 -7.80 5.16 2.83
C ALA A 149 -6.68 5.87 3.60
N GLN A 150 -6.22 6.99 3.07
CA GLN A 150 -5.16 7.81 3.65
C GLN A 150 -5.61 9.26 3.70
N ILE A 151 -5.44 9.93 4.84
CA ILE A 151 -5.52 11.38 4.93
C ILE A 151 -4.17 11.94 4.52
N LYS A 152 -4.17 12.84 3.54
CA LYS A 152 -2.99 13.53 3.03
C LYS A 152 -3.14 15.03 3.20
N ASN A 153 -2.04 15.73 3.45
CA ASN A 153 -2.03 17.18 3.48
C ASN A 153 -1.96 17.78 2.06
N LYS A 154 -1.97 19.11 1.97
CA LYS A 154 -1.84 19.86 0.70
C LYS A 154 -0.57 19.51 -0.11
N ASN A 155 0.48 19.03 0.56
CA ASN A 155 1.76 18.63 -0.03
C ASN A 155 1.79 17.13 -0.42
N ASN A 156 0.65 16.43 -0.38
CA ASN A 156 0.52 14.99 -0.62
C ASN A 156 1.23 14.08 0.40
N LYS A 157 1.72 14.62 1.53
CA LYS A 157 2.28 13.84 2.64
C LYS A 157 1.15 13.12 3.36
N VAL A 158 1.33 11.84 3.64
CA VAL A 158 0.37 11.05 4.43
C VAL A 158 0.44 11.47 5.89
N VAL A 159 -0.68 11.96 6.43
CA VAL A 159 -0.82 12.38 7.83
C VAL A 159 -1.37 11.24 8.69
N ARG A 160 -2.28 10.42 8.14
CA ARG A 160 -2.87 9.26 8.81
C ARG A 160 -3.38 8.25 7.80
N SER A 161 -3.32 6.97 8.14
CA SER A 161 -3.90 5.88 7.34
C SER A 161 -4.96 5.13 8.13
N ALA A 162 -6.02 4.70 7.44
CA ALA A 162 -7.00 3.77 7.97
C ALA A 162 -6.49 2.32 7.81
N ALA A 163 -7.00 1.42 8.64
CA ALA A 163 -6.81 -0.01 8.42
C ALA A 163 -7.40 -0.42 7.05
N THR A 164 -6.71 -1.33 6.37
CA THR A 164 -7.20 -1.90 5.11
C THR A 164 -8.33 -2.87 5.42
N ILE A 165 -9.40 -2.81 4.62
CA ILE A 165 -10.49 -3.79 4.67
C ILE A 165 -10.51 -4.60 3.37
N THR A 166 -10.99 -5.84 3.45
CA THR A 166 -11.28 -6.68 2.31
C THR A 166 -12.76 -6.57 1.94
N LEU A 167 -13.07 -6.50 0.66
CA LEU A 167 -14.42 -6.43 0.10
C LEU A 167 -14.58 -7.50 -0.98
N HIS A 168 -15.67 -8.27 -0.95
CA HIS A 168 -16.00 -9.25 -1.97
C HIS A 168 -17.15 -8.74 -2.84
N LEU A 169 -16.88 -8.46 -4.12
CA LEU A 169 -17.86 -7.94 -5.08
C LEU A 169 -18.27 -9.03 -6.07
N HIS A 170 -19.57 -9.31 -6.14
CA HIS A 170 -20.15 -10.27 -7.07
C HIS A 170 -21.07 -9.57 -8.06
N ARG A 171 -20.97 -9.98 -9.33
CA ARG A 171 -21.93 -9.63 -10.40
C ARG A 171 -22.73 -10.89 -10.74
N GLN A 172 -24.05 -10.77 -10.78
CA GLN A 172 -24.94 -11.81 -11.31
C GLN A 172 -25.10 -11.64 -12.82
N VAL A 173 -25.11 -12.76 -13.53
CA VAL A 173 -25.52 -12.80 -14.94
C VAL A 173 -26.89 -13.45 -14.96
N ALA A 174 -27.90 -12.73 -15.46
CA ALA A 174 -29.20 -13.34 -15.69
C ALA A 174 -29.09 -14.33 -16.85
N VAL A 175 -29.35 -15.61 -16.58
CA VAL A 175 -29.48 -16.61 -17.64
C VAL A 175 -30.80 -16.33 -18.36
N ARG A 176 -30.75 -15.83 -19.59
CA ARG A 176 -31.92 -15.78 -20.46
C ARG A 176 -32.37 -17.21 -20.74
N LYS A 177 -33.50 -17.64 -20.16
CA LYS A 177 -34.21 -18.81 -20.66
C LYS A 177 -34.75 -18.45 -22.04
N GLN A 178 -34.25 -19.11 -23.08
CA GLN A 178 -34.87 -19.01 -24.40
C GLN A 178 -36.28 -19.62 -24.30
N ALA A 179 -37.30 -18.81 -24.58
CA ALA A 179 -38.65 -19.31 -24.79
C ALA A 179 -38.65 -20.16 -26.06
N ARG A 180 -39.21 -21.37 -25.96
CA ARG A 180 -39.31 -22.34 -27.05
C ARG A 180 -40.48 -22.01 -27.96
#